data_AF-D6CMJ4-F1
#
_entry.id   AF-D6CMJ4-F1
#
_cell.length_a   1.000
_cell.length_b   1.000
_cell.length_c   1.000
_cell.angle_alpha   90.00
_cell.angle_beta   90.00
_cell.angle_gamma   90.00
#
_symmetry.space_group_name_H-M   'P 1'
#
loop_
_entity.id
_entity.type
_entity.pdbx_description
1 polymer ?
#
loop_
_entity_poly.entity_id
_entity_poly.type
_entity_poly.pdbx_seq_one_letter_code
_entity_poly.pdbx_strand_id
1 'polypeptide(L)'
;MLTATKLPALNAELDALATVIAQRIARPVPIDVELWSAKEIAAYLKVGSRQVSERYALMPGFPKAIRLPTVAGVRGTPRWSAAEVIEWATSHREGAPTSKGGRPRTAR
;
A
#
# COMPACT_ATOMS: atom_id res chain seq x y z
N MET A 1 -38.68 -25.93 -13.89
CA MET A 1 -39.21 -24.57 -14.16
C MET A 1 -39.05 -23.72 -12.91
N LEU A 2 -38.07 -22.82 -12.88
CA LEU A 2 -37.94 -21.83 -11.79
C LEU A 2 -38.99 -20.74 -12.05
N THR A 3 -39.92 -20.55 -11.12
CA THR A 3 -41.06 -19.63 -11.24
C THR A 3 -40.60 -18.16 -11.28
N ALA A 4 -41.31 -17.34 -12.06
CA ALA A 4 -40.97 -15.94 -12.35
C ALA A 4 -40.76 -15.03 -11.12
N THR A 5 -41.28 -15.43 -9.95
CA THR A 5 -41.13 -14.73 -8.68
C THR A 5 -39.77 -14.94 -7.99
N LYS A 6 -39.05 -16.03 -8.33
CA LYS A 6 -37.78 -16.39 -7.67
C LYS A 6 -36.58 -15.59 -8.19
N LEU A 7 -36.66 -15.11 -9.43
CA LEU A 7 -35.61 -14.32 -10.08
C LEU A 7 -35.38 -12.94 -9.42
N PRO A 8 -36.42 -12.13 -9.12
CA PRO A 8 -36.22 -10.85 -8.42
C PRO A 8 -35.75 -11.01 -6.98
N ALA A 9 -36.18 -12.07 -6.27
CA ALA A 9 -35.73 -12.35 -4.91
C ALA A 9 -34.23 -12.71 -4.85
N LEU A 10 -33.76 -13.52 -5.79
CA LEU A 10 -32.33 -13.85 -5.91
C LEU A 10 -31.47 -12.62 -6.21
N ASN A 11 -31.95 -11.71 -7.08
CA ASN A 11 -31.25 -10.47 -7.36
C ASN A 11 -31.13 -9.59 -6.10
N ALA A 12 -32.19 -9.51 -5.29
CA ALA A 12 -32.15 -8.75 -4.04
C ALA A 12 -31.13 -9.32 -3.02
N GLU A 13 -31.03 -10.65 -2.93
CA GLU A 13 -30.03 -11.31 -2.07
C GLU A 13 -28.59 -11.05 -2.57
N LEU A 14 -28.38 -11.08 -3.89
CA LEU A 14 -27.09 -10.75 -4.51
C LEU A 14 -26.70 -9.29 -4.27
N ASP A 15 -27.64 -8.36 -4.41
CA ASP A 15 -27.40 -6.93 -4.16
C ASP A 15 -27.09 -6.65 -2.68
N ALA A 16 -27.77 -7.34 -1.76
CA ALA A 16 -27.50 -7.25 -0.33
C ALA A 16 -26.09 -7.78 0.01
N LEU A 17 -25.71 -8.92 -0.56
CA LEU A 17 -24.37 -9.48 -0.38
C LEU A 17 -23.30 -8.56 -0.97
N ALA A 18 -23.50 -8.06 -2.19
CA ALA A 18 -22.59 -7.12 -2.84
C ALA A 18 -22.40 -5.86 -1.98
N THR A 19 -23.48 -5.34 -1.39
CA THR A 19 -23.44 -4.18 -0.50
C THR A 19 -22.58 -4.44 0.75
N VAL A 20 -22.79 -5.56 1.43
CA VAL A 20 -22.01 -5.91 2.64
C VAL A 20 -20.54 -6.15 2.31
N ILE A 21 -20.25 -6.79 1.18
CA ILE A 21 -18.88 -7.00 0.70
C ILE A 21 -18.23 -5.65 0.39
N ALA A 22 -18.92 -4.77 -0.36
CA ALA A 22 -18.42 -3.44 -0.67
C ALA A 22 -18.11 -2.64 0.61
N GLN A 23 -18.99 -2.66 1.62
CA GLN A 23 -18.75 -2.01 2.90
C GLN A 23 -17.54 -2.58 3.66
N ARG A 24 -17.27 -3.88 3.55
CA ARG A 24 -16.13 -4.53 4.22
C ARG A 24 -14.81 -4.34 3.48
N ILE A 25 -14.85 -4.21 2.15
CA ILE A 25 -13.65 -4.11 1.30
C ILE A 25 -13.29 -2.65 1.00
N ALA A 26 -14.26 -1.74 1.03
CA ALA A 26 -14.04 -0.33 0.75
C ALA A 26 -12.92 0.20 1.65
N ARG A 27 -11.76 0.46 1.03
CA ARG A 27 -10.74 1.31 1.64
C ARG A 27 -11.33 2.72 1.65
N PRO A 28 -11.57 3.31 2.82
CA PRO A 28 -12.22 4.61 2.90
C PRO A 28 -11.34 5.74 2.34
N VAL A 29 -10.05 5.48 2.14
CA VAL A 29 -9.07 6.47 1.72
C VAL A 29 -8.42 6.05 0.39
N PRO A 30 -8.42 6.93 -0.63
CA PRO A 30 -7.67 6.73 -1.87
C PRO A 30 -6.16 6.55 -1.63
N ILE A 31 -5.52 5.69 -2.43
CA ILE A 31 -4.12 5.27 -2.22
C ILE A 31 -3.09 6.41 -2.37
N ASP A 32 -3.42 7.42 -3.17
CA ASP A 32 -2.61 8.62 -3.42
C ASP A 32 -2.47 9.52 -2.19
N VAL A 33 -3.45 9.49 -1.28
CA VAL A 33 -3.45 10.26 -0.03
C VAL A 33 -3.34 9.37 1.21
N GLU A 34 -3.27 8.05 1.05
CA GLU A 34 -3.21 7.10 2.15
C GLU A 34 -1.85 7.14 2.86
N LEU A 35 -1.90 7.16 4.20
CA LEU A 35 -0.72 7.19 5.06
C LEU A 35 -0.47 5.83 5.71
N TRP A 36 0.53 5.11 5.21
CA TRP A 36 0.92 3.80 5.74
C TRP A 36 1.83 3.90 6.96
N SER A 37 1.62 3.00 7.90
CA SER A 37 2.55 2.62 8.96
C SER A 37 3.63 1.67 8.44
N ALA A 38 4.67 1.44 9.26
CA ALA A 38 5.69 0.44 8.96
C ALA A 38 5.10 -0.97 8.78
N LYS A 39 3.98 -1.29 9.45
CA LYS A 39 3.29 -2.58 9.31
C LYS A 39 2.60 -2.71 7.95
N GLU A 40 1.93 -1.66 7.48
CA GLU A 40 1.28 -1.64 6.17
C GLU A 40 2.30 -1.70 5.03
N ILE A 41 3.39 -0.92 5.14
CA ILE A 41 4.51 -1.01 4.19
C ILE A 41 5.10 -2.42 4.17
N ALA A 42 5.32 -3.02 5.34
CA ALA A 42 5.83 -4.38 5.43
C ALA A 42 4.90 -5.42 4.79
N ALA A 43 3.58 -5.26 4.98
CA ALA A 43 2.59 -6.14 4.36
C ALA A 43 2.53 -5.99 2.83
N TYR A 44 2.74 -4.77 2.31
CA TYR A 44 2.87 -4.49 0.88
C TYR A 44 4.15 -5.10 0.31
N LEU A 45 5.30 -4.82 0.92
CA LEU A 45 6.62 -5.28 0.46
C LEU A 45 6.91 -6.76 0.78
N LYS A 46 6.05 -7.42 1.55
CA LYS A 46 6.22 -8.81 2.02
C LYS A 46 7.49 -9.03 2.85
N VAL A 47 7.78 -8.11 3.75
CA VAL A 47 8.94 -8.15 4.67
C VAL A 47 8.49 -7.97 6.13
N GLY A 48 9.44 -7.96 7.07
CA GLY A 48 9.17 -7.62 8.47
C GLY A 48 9.01 -6.10 8.71
N SER A 49 8.12 -5.71 9.61
CA SER A 49 7.94 -4.29 10.02
C SER A 49 9.21 -3.65 10.57
N ARG A 50 10.02 -4.43 11.29
CA ARG A 50 11.33 -4.01 11.80
C ARG A 50 12.30 -3.67 10.66
N GLN A 51 12.28 -4.45 9.57
CA GLN A 51 13.12 -4.18 8.40
C GLN A 51 12.74 -2.87 7.71
N VAL A 52 11.45 -2.51 7.67
CA VAL A 52 11.01 -1.21 7.17
C VAL A 52 11.57 -0.08 8.04
N SER A 53 11.35 -0.13 9.36
CA SER A 53 11.72 0.95 10.26
C SER A 53 13.23 1.11 10.46
N GLU A 54 13.99 0.00 10.52
CA GLU A 54 15.42 0.02 10.86
C GLU A 54 16.33 0.00 9.64
N ARG A 55 15.85 -0.44 8.48
CA ARG A 55 16.68 -0.52 7.26
C ARG A 55 16.16 0.38 6.17
N TYR A 56 14.94 0.15 5.68
CA TYR A 56 14.43 0.89 4.51
C TYR A 56 14.21 2.37 4.82
N ALA A 57 13.64 2.71 5.97
CA ALA A 57 13.43 4.10 6.38
C ALA A 57 14.72 4.92 6.53
N LEU A 58 15.89 4.27 6.61
CA LEU A 58 17.20 4.91 6.67
C LEU A 58 17.91 4.95 5.31
N MET A 59 17.37 4.29 4.28
CA MET A 59 18.00 4.25 2.96
C MET A 59 17.84 5.59 2.24
N PRO A 60 18.89 6.05 1.54
CA PRO A 60 18.76 7.18 0.63
C PRO A 60 17.68 6.93 -0.42
N GLY A 61 16.82 7.92 -0.64
CA GLY A 61 15.72 7.83 -1.60
C GLY A 61 14.46 7.12 -1.10
N PHE A 62 14.46 6.55 0.11
CA PHE A 62 13.22 6.08 0.72
C PHE A 62 12.31 7.27 1.09
N PRO A 63 10.97 7.13 0.99
CA PRO A 63 10.03 8.20 1.33
C PRO A 63 10.24 8.80 2.72
N LYS A 64 10.03 10.13 2.84
CA LYS A 64 10.22 10.83 4.12
C LYS A 64 9.09 10.50 5.09
N ALA A 65 9.46 10.24 6.34
CA ALA A 65 8.48 9.97 7.39
C ALA A 65 7.72 11.25 7.78
N ILE A 66 6.39 11.19 7.70
CA ILE A 66 5.44 12.16 8.22
C ILE A 66 5.19 11.85 9.69
N ARG A 67 5.40 12.84 10.56
CA ARG A 67 5.19 12.73 12.01
C ARG A 67 4.02 13.62 12.39
N LEU A 68 2.88 13.02 12.69
CA LEU A 68 1.72 13.79 13.16
C LEU A 68 2.00 14.34 14.58
N PRO A 69 1.50 15.55 14.90
CA PRO A 69 1.62 16.10 16.23
C PRO A 69 0.84 15.24 17.22
N THR A 70 1.37 15.09 18.44
CA THR A 70 0.64 14.49 19.56
C THR A 70 0.27 15.57 20.57
N VAL A 71 -0.77 15.30 21.37
CA VAL A 71 -1.26 16.23 22.42
C VAL A 71 -0.15 16.64 23.40
N ALA A 72 0.83 15.75 23.64
CA ALA A 72 1.96 16.00 24.53
C ALA A 72 3.16 16.72 23.86
N GLY A 73 3.02 17.17 22.61
CA GLY A 73 4.12 17.80 21.85
C GLY A 73 5.23 16.83 21.43
N VAL A 74 5.08 15.54 21.69
CA VAL A 74 6.01 14.49 21.27
C VAL A 74 5.77 14.15 19.80
N ARG A 75 6.83 13.79 19.07
CA ARG A 75 6.70 13.32 17.68
C ARG A 75 5.89 12.03 17.64
N GLY A 76 4.82 12.02 16.84
CA GLY A 76 4.02 10.82 16.62
C GLY A 76 4.77 9.68 15.95
N THR A 77 4.12 8.52 15.90
CA THR A 77 4.62 7.36 15.14
C THR A 77 4.81 7.74 13.67
N PRO A 78 5.84 7.21 13.00
CA PRO A 78 6.10 7.57 11.61
C PRO A 78 5.00 7.03 10.71
N ARG A 79 4.60 7.86 9.77
CA ARG A 79 3.76 7.49 8.64
C ARG A 79 4.46 7.85 7.34
N TRP A 80 4.08 7.19 6.25
CA TRP A 80 4.62 7.44 4.93
C TRP A 80 3.49 7.46 3.91
N SER A 81 3.66 8.25 2.85
CA SER A 81 2.74 8.20 1.71
C SER A 81 2.81 6.82 1.06
N ALA A 82 1.65 6.18 0.90
CA ALA A 82 1.56 4.90 0.21
C ALA A 82 2.02 5.01 -1.25
N ALA A 83 1.65 6.08 -1.95
CA ALA A 83 2.05 6.33 -3.32
C ALA A 83 3.58 6.43 -3.49
N GLU A 84 4.26 7.19 -2.62
CA GLU A 84 5.72 7.32 -2.68
C GLU A 84 6.43 5.99 -2.37
N VAL A 85 5.88 5.18 -1.46
CA VAL A 85 6.43 3.85 -1.14
C VAL A 85 6.29 2.90 -2.33
N ILE A 86 5.14 2.93 -3.03
CA ILE A 86 4.92 2.14 -4.25
C ILE A 86 5.88 2.58 -5.35
N GLU A 87 6.03 3.89 -5.56
CA GLU A 87 6.97 4.44 -6.53
C GLU A 87 8.41 4.00 -6.23
N TRP A 88 8.86 4.18 -4.99
CA TRP A 88 10.17 3.72 -4.54
C TRP A 88 10.36 2.22 -4.75
N ALA A 89 9.38 1.38 -4.40
CA ALA A 89 9.49 -0.05 -4.58
C ALA A 89 9.60 -0.43 -6.07
N THR A 90 8.81 0.22 -6.93
CA THR A 90 8.82 -0.03 -8.37
C THR A 90 10.09 0.48 -9.07
N SER A 91 10.74 1.52 -8.55
CA SER A 91 12.02 2.02 -9.08
C SER A 91 13.18 1.04 -8.92
N HIS A 92 13.05 0.06 -8.01
CA HIS A 92 14.05 -0.99 -7.78
C HIS A 92 13.85 -2.22 -8.67
N ARG A 93 12.87 -2.20 -9.58
CA ARG A 93 12.67 -3.26 -10.58
C ARG A 93 13.90 -3.36 -11.48
N GLU A 94 14.37 -4.57 -11.72
CA GLU A 94 15.47 -4.84 -12.64
C GLU A 94 15.17 -4.25 -14.03
N GLY A 95 16.13 -3.54 -14.60
CA GLY A 95 15.97 -2.87 -15.90
C GLY A 95 15.16 -1.58 -15.88
N ALA A 96 14.73 -1.08 -14.71
CA ALA A 96 14.26 0.30 -14.60
C ALA A 96 15.36 1.26 -15.10
N PRO A 97 15.03 2.31 -15.87
CA PRO A 97 16.02 3.27 -16.33
C PRO A 97 16.65 3.97 -15.12
N THR A 98 17.77 3.44 -14.64
CA THR A 98 18.56 4.10 -13.61
C THR A 98 19.20 5.32 -14.25
N SER A 99 19.03 6.49 -13.65
CA SER A 99 19.74 7.72 -14.08
C SER A 99 21.28 7.57 -14.01
N LYS A 100 21.77 6.48 -13.43
CA LYS A 100 23.18 6.07 -13.48
C LYS A 100 23.29 4.80 -14.31
N GLY A 101 23.76 4.92 -15.54
CA GLY A 101 24.16 3.79 -16.37
C GLY A 101 25.11 2.89 -15.59
N GLY A 102 24.66 1.67 -15.29
CA GLY A 102 25.49 0.67 -14.66
C GLY A 102 26.67 0.34 -15.58
N ARG A 103 27.89 0.38 -15.05
CA ARG A 103 29.11 -0.03 -15.77
C ARG A 103 28.91 -1.44 -16.33
N PRO A 104 29.25 -1.71 -17.60
CA PRO A 104 29.11 -3.04 -18.19
C PRO A 104 29.82 -4.07 -17.31
N ARG A 105 29.11 -5.11 -16.86
CA ARG A 105 29.77 -6.27 -16.25
C ARG A 105 30.37 -7.05 -17.41
N THR A 106 31.68 -6.90 -17.62
CA THR A 106 32.41 -7.69 -18.60
C THR A 106 32.24 -9.16 -18.24
N ALA A 107 31.60 -9.92 -19.12
CA ALA A 107 31.56 -11.37 -19.05
C ALA A 107 32.99 -11.90 -19.19
N ARG A 108 33.36 -12.85 -18.33
CA ARG A 108 34.67 -13.50 -18.31
C ARG A 108 34.63 -14.78 -19.12
#